data_AF-A0A1V4EIB9-F1
#
_entry.id   AF-A0A1V4EIB9-F1
#
_cell.length_a   1.000
_cell.length_b   1.000
_cell.length_c   1.000
_cell.angle_alpha   90.00
_cell.angle_beta   90.00
_cell.angle_gamma   90.00
#
_symmetry.space_group_name_H-M   'P 1'
#
loop_
_entity.id
_entity.type
_entity.pdbx_description
1 polymer ?
#
loop_
_entity_poly.entity_id
_entity_poly.type
_entity_poly.pdbx_seq_one_letter_code
_entity_poly.pdbx_strand_id
1 'polypeptide(L)'
;MRKLIDRLAYVPLQVVGAALTLGAVLLATHYALIDHVRATGQEEPAQWVGGLTVKWYWVLIPVSLIALWARRRDRQGPAGRAGAIMLASGPLMHVAVTVGAIVWGALMGRGDLPSGFMVVEMLMYVFYLGVLVIGLAFLLDGGVRWWGAATVAGLVLEFLVPYGGAAAFAVFGLCLVAYGLRRPVPAGQV
;
A
#
# COMPACT_ATOMS: atom_id res chain seq x y z
N MET A 1 -19.13 2.54 5.09
CA MET A 1 -17.89 3.32 4.84
C MET A 1 -17.53 4.28 5.98
N ARG A 2 -18.41 5.23 6.38
CA ARG A 2 -18.09 6.25 7.41
C ARG A 2 -17.48 5.67 8.71
N LYS A 3 -18.18 4.72 9.36
CA LYS A 3 -17.70 4.04 10.59
C LYS A 3 -16.34 3.33 10.45
N LEU A 4 -16.01 2.79 9.27
CA LEU A 4 -14.74 2.08 9.05
C LEU A 4 -13.58 3.07 8.92
N ILE A 5 -13.78 4.13 8.14
CA ILE A 5 -12.80 5.22 7.98
C ILE A 5 -12.57 5.91 9.33
N ASP A 6 -13.64 6.14 10.10
CA ASP A 6 -13.52 6.73 11.44
C ASP A 6 -12.66 5.85 12.36
N ARG A 7 -12.81 4.52 12.33
CA ARG A 7 -11.95 3.59 13.09
C ARG A 7 -10.48 3.68 12.67
N LEU A 8 -10.19 3.80 11.37
CA LEU A 8 -8.82 3.95 10.88
C LEU A 8 -8.15 5.24 11.38
N ALA A 9 -8.91 6.28 11.69
CA ALA A 9 -8.39 7.51 12.26
C ALA A 9 -7.83 7.32 13.69
N TYR A 10 -8.29 6.29 14.42
CA TYR A 10 -7.85 6.00 15.80
C TYR A 10 -6.65 5.05 15.86
N VAL A 11 -6.23 4.46 14.74
CA VAL A 11 -5.03 3.62 14.73
C VAL A 11 -3.84 4.49 15.17
N PRO A 12 -2.95 4.03 16.06
CA PRO A 12 -1.78 4.82 16.45
C PRO A 12 -0.87 5.10 15.25
N LEU A 13 -0.23 6.28 15.22
CA LEU A 13 0.58 6.68 14.06
C LEU A 13 1.78 5.73 13.87
N GLN A 14 2.36 5.25 14.96
CA GLN A 14 3.45 4.28 14.93
C GLN A 14 3.04 2.94 14.33
N VAL A 15 1.79 2.51 14.52
CA VAL A 15 1.27 1.28 13.90
C VAL A 15 1.10 1.48 12.40
N VAL A 16 0.62 2.66 11.97
CA VAL A 16 0.53 2.99 10.54
C VAL A 16 1.91 3.13 9.89
N GLY A 17 2.87 3.74 10.59
CA GLY A 17 4.25 3.82 10.13
C GLY A 17 4.90 2.43 9.99
N ALA A 18 4.68 1.53 10.95
CA ALA A 18 5.18 0.16 10.90
C ALA A 18 4.54 -0.63 9.75
N ALA A 19 3.22 -0.51 9.56
CA ALA A 19 2.51 -1.16 8.44
C ALA A 19 3.03 -0.66 7.08
N LEU A 20 3.23 0.64 6.93
CA LEU A 20 3.79 1.22 5.71
C LEU A 20 5.23 0.73 5.45
N THR A 21 6.06 0.67 6.50
CA THR A 21 7.44 0.18 6.41
C THR A 21 7.48 -1.29 6.02
N LEU A 22 6.64 -2.13 6.64
CA LEU A 22 6.52 -3.54 6.29
C LEU A 22 6.05 -3.71 4.85
N GLY A 23 5.05 -2.94 4.41
CA GLY A 23 4.61 -2.93 3.01
C GLY A 23 5.75 -2.57 2.05
N ALA A 24 6.56 -1.58 2.39
CA ALA A 24 7.72 -1.19 1.58
C ALA A 24 8.81 -2.28 1.52
N VAL A 25 9.08 -2.97 2.64
CA VAL A 25 10.01 -4.12 2.66
C VAL A 25 9.47 -5.25 1.78
N LEU A 26 8.19 -5.58 1.88
CA LEU A 26 7.57 -6.61 1.05
C LEU A 26 7.59 -6.25 -0.44
N LEU A 27 7.39 -4.99 -0.80
CA LEU A 27 7.55 -4.49 -2.16
C LEU A 27 8.98 -4.71 -2.68
N ALA A 28 9.99 -4.35 -1.88
CA ALA A 28 11.39 -4.60 -2.24
C ALA A 28 11.69 -6.09 -2.39
N THR A 29 11.21 -6.93 -1.46
CA THR A 29 11.34 -8.39 -1.54
C THR A 29 10.69 -8.94 -2.80
N HIS A 30 9.54 -8.40 -3.22
CA HIS A 30 8.90 -8.79 -4.47
C HIS A 30 9.78 -8.51 -5.67
N TYR A 31 10.33 -7.31 -5.77
CA TYR A 31 11.25 -6.96 -6.87
C TYR A 31 12.49 -7.83 -6.88
N ALA A 32 13.10 -8.07 -5.72
CA ALA A 32 14.27 -8.93 -5.61
C ALA A 32 13.96 -10.38 -6.05
N LEU A 33 12.78 -10.89 -5.70
CA LEU A 33 12.34 -12.22 -6.13
C LEU A 33 12.16 -12.30 -7.66
N ILE A 34 11.51 -11.29 -8.26
CA ILE A 34 11.29 -11.24 -9.71
C ILE A 34 12.64 -11.11 -10.45
N ASP A 35 13.54 -10.27 -9.96
CA ASP A 35 14.88 -10.13 -10.52
C ASP A 35 15.67 -11.44 -10.42
N HIS A 36 15.57 -12.14 -9.29
CA HIS A 36 16.22 -13.44 -9.09
C HIS A 36 15.69 -14.51 -10.05
N VAL A 37 14.36 -14.61 -10.21
CA VAL A 37 13.74 -15.55 -11.15
C VAL A 37 14.19 -15.26 -12.58
N ARG A 38 14.18 -13.99 -12.98
CA ARG A 38 14.65 -13.57 -14.32
C ARG A 38 16.13 -13.89 -14.54
N ALA A 39 16.96 -13.71 -13.51
CA ALA A 39 18.39 -13.95 -13.60
C ALA A 39 18.76 -15.44 -13.63
N THR A 40 18.00 -16.29 -12.92
CA THR A 40 18.31 -17.73 -12.80
C THR A 40 17.51 -18.60 -13.76
N GLY A 41 16.43 -18.09 -14.35
CA GLY A 41 15.51 -18.87 -15.19
C GLY A 41 14.74 -19.93 -14.40
N GLN A 42 14.73 -19.87 -13.07
CA GLN A 42 13.91 -20.74 -12.24
C GLN A 42 12.42 -20.49 -12.50
N GLU A 43 11.59 -21.49 -12.23
CA GLU A 43 10.14 -21.32 -12.29
C GLU A 43 9.70 -20.30 -11.24
N GLU A 44 8.77 -19.41 -11.60
CA GLU A 44 8.16 -18.50 -10.63
C GLU A 44 7.42 -19.31 -9.56
N PRO A 45 7.54 -18.95 -8.27
CA PRO A 45 6.74 -19.57 -7.23
C PRO A 45 5.25 -19.41 -7.54
N ALA A 46 4.46 -20.43 -7.17
CA ALA A 46 3.02 -20.41 -7.32
C ALA A 46 2.42 -19.08 -6.83
N GLN A 47 1.56 -18.47 -7.65
CA GLN A 47 1.11 -17.10 -7.41
C GLN A 47 0.30 -16.94 -6.12
N TRP A 48 -0.37 -18.00 -5.64
CA TRP A 48 -1.05 -17.99 -4.34
C TRP A 48 -0.06 -17.88 -3.17
N VAL A 49 1.15 -18.47 -3.28
CA VAL A 49 2.21 -18.32 -2.28
C VAL A 49 2.69 -16.87 -2.28
N GLY A 50 2.96 -16.32 -3.46
CA GLY A 50 3.32 -14.90 -3.60
C GLY A 50 2.23 -13.97 -3.05
N GLY A 51 0.96 -14.31 -3.30
CA GLY A 51 -0.23 -13.67 -2.73
C GLY A 51 -0.22 -13.62 -1.21
N LEU A 52 -0.10 -14.80 -0.57
CA LEU A 52 -0.18 -14.95 0.89
C LEU A 52 1.05 -14.44 1.65
N THR A 53 2.17 -14.19 0.97
CA THR A 53 3.45 -13.83 1.62
C THR A 53 3.90 -12.42 1.26
N VAL A 54 4.26 -12.21 -0.01
CA VAL A 54 4.97 -11.00 -0.44
C VAL A 54 4.00 -9.93 -0.94
N LYS A 55 2.92 -10.29 -1.66
CA LYS A 55 1.97 -9.32 -2.26
C LYS A 55 1.08 -8.59 -1.25
N TRP A 56 1.26 -8.78 0.06
CA TRP A 56 0.59 -7.99 1.10
C TRP A 56 0.92 -6.50 1.06
N TYR A 57 1.99 -6.08 0.37
CA TYR A 57 2.27 -4.67 0.16
C TYR A 57 1.12 -3.95 -0.60
N TRP A 58 0.36 -4.67 -1.44
CA TRP A 58 -0.86 -4.16 -2.09
C TRP A 58 -1.99 -3.84 -1.10
N VAL A 59 -1.91 -4.32 0.14
CA VAL A 59 -2.86 -4.00 1.21
C VAL A 59 -2.25 -2.96 2.14
N LEU A 60 -1.03 -3.20 2.61
CA LEU A 60 -0.41 -2.44 3.70
C LEU A 60 -0.14 -0.97 3.31
N ILE A 61 0.41 -0.73 2.12
CA ILE A 61 0.70 0.63 1.64
C ILE A 61 -0.60 1.44 1.50
N PRO A 62 -1.62 1.00 0.71
CA PRO A 62 -2.84 1.79 0.54
C PRO A 62 -3.63 1.97 1.85
N VAL A 63 -3.75 0.93 2.67
CA VAL A 63 -4.47 1.05 3.95
C VAL A 63 -3.77 2.03 4.89
N SER A 64 -2.43 2.07 4.89
CA SER A 64 -1.67 3.05 5.66
C SER A 64 -1.96 4.47 5.20
N LEU A 65 -1.97 4.73 3.90
CA LEU A 65 -2.30 6.04 3.33
C LEU A 65 -3.77 6.43 3.61
N ILE A 66 -4.71 5.51 3.48
CA ILE A 66 -6.12 5.72 3.84
C ILE A 66 -6.25 6.06 5.34
N ALA A 67 -5.49 5.39 6.22
CA ALA A 67 -5.50 5.68 7.64
C ALA A 67 -4.91 7.07 7.96
N LEU A 68 -3.86 7.50 7.25
CA LEU A 68 -3.34 8.88 7.36
C LEU A 68 -4.38 9.90 6.92
N TRP A 69 -5.12 9.62 5.84
CA TRP A 69 -6.21 10.47 5.37
C TRP A 69 -7.38 10.53 6.34
N ALA A 70 -7.78 9.40 6.89
CA ALA A 70 -8.86 9.31 7.87
C ALA A 70 -8.63 10.25 9.07
N ARG A 71 -7.38 10.40 9.51
CA ARG A 71 -6.99 11.30 10.61
C ARG A 71 -7.26 12.79 10.34
N ARG A 72 -7.46 13.19 9.09
CA ARG A 72 -7.77 14.59 8.75
C ARG A 72 -9.19 15.02 9.16
N ARG A 73 -10.07 14.08 9.54
CA ARG A 73 -11.47 14.32 9.98
C ARG A 73 -12.17 15.41 9.15
N ASP A 74 -12.41 16.59 9.72
CA ASP A 74 -13.15 17.69 9.09
C ASP A 74 -12.41 18.34 7.91
N ARG A 75 -11.11 18.08 7.77
CA ARG A 75 -10.28 18.57 6.65
C ARG A 75 -10.22 17.57 5.49
N GLN A 76 -11.10 16.56 5.49
CA GLN A 76 -11.22 15.61 4.39
C GLN A 76 -11.91 16.24 3.16
N GLY A 77 -11.13 16.97 2.35
CA GLY A 77 -11.56 17.50 1.05
C GLY A 77 -11.94 16.40 0.02
N PRO A 78 -12.66 16.75 -1.05
CA PRO A 78 -13.16 15.78 -2.05
C PRO A 78 -12.03 15.03 -2.77
N ALA A 79 -10.91 15.70 -3.06
CA ALA A 79 -9.76 15.08 -3.71
C ALA A 79 -9.21 13.89 -2.90
N GLY A 80 -8.97 14.05 -1.60
CA GLY A 80 -8.46 12.95 -0.79
C GLY A 80 -9.50 11.83 -0.56
N ARG A 81 -10.81 12.12 -0.65
CA ARG A 81 -11.84 11.06 -0.68
C ARG A 81 -11.75 10.23 -1.96
N ALA A 82 -11.61 10.88 -3.12
CA ALA A 82 -11.40 10.19 -4.39
C ALA A 82 -10.12 9.35 -4.35
N GLY A 83 -9.01 9.93 -3.87
CA GLY A 83 -7.75 9.21 -3.67
C GLY A 83 -7.90 8.00 -2.74
N ALA A 84 -8.60 8.13 -1.61
CA ALA A 84 -8.85 7.02 -0.70
C ALA A 84 -9.71 5.90 -1.32
N ILE A 85 -10.70 6.23 -2.15
CA ILE A 85 -11.50 5.25 -2.89
C ILE A 85 -10.62 4.52 -3.91
N MET A 86 -9.79 5.26 -4.65
CA MET A 86 -8.85 4.68 -5.61
C MET A 86 -7.85 3.75 -4.92
N LEU A 87 -7.32 4.12 -3.76
CA LEU A 87 -6.42 3.27 -2.97
C LEU A 87 -7.07 1.98 -2.47
N ALA A 88 -8.40 1.95 -2.30
CA ALA A 88 -9.11 0.73 -1.93
C ALA A 88 -9.05 -0.35 -3.03
N SER A 89 -8.66 0.02 -4.26
CA SER A 89 -8.37 -0.96 -5.33
C SER A 89 -7.23 -1.91 -4.98
N GLY A 90 -6.24 -1.50 -4.18
CA GLY A 90 -5.12 -2.36 -3.77
C GLY A 90 -5.57 -3.58 -2.98
N PRO A 91 -6.27 -3.42 -1.84
CA PRO A 91 -6.85 -4.53 -1.09
C PRO A 91 -7.82 -5.39 -1.92
N LEU A 92 -8.65 -4.76 -2.76
CA LEU A 92 -9.57 -5.49 -3.63
C LEU A 92 -8.82 -6.36 -4.65
N MET A 93 -7.79 -5.80 -5.29
CA MET A 93 -6.91 -6.51 -6.22
C MET A 93 -6.21 -7.68 -5.52
N HIS A 94 -5.66 -7.45 -4.32
CA HIS A 94 -5.02 -8.52 -3.55
C HIS A 94 -5.97 -9.68 -3.23
N VAL A 95 -7.18 -9.38 -2.75
CA VAL A 95 -8.20 -10.40 -2.48
C VAL A 95 -8.59 -11.14 -3.75
N ALA A 96 -8.88 -10.41 -4.84
CA ALA A 96 -9.28 -11.00 -6.11
C ALA A 96 -8.22 -11.93 -6.69
N VAL A 97 -6.95 -11.50 -6.70
CA VAL A 97 -5.81 -12.29 -7.18
C VAL A 97 -5.57 -13.50 -6.29
N THR A 98 -5.63 -13.34 -4.96
CA THR A 98 -5.41 -14.44 -4.02
C THR A 98 -6.50 -15.50 -4.14
N VAL A 99 -7.77 -15.09 -4.16
CA VAL A 99 -8.90 -16.02 -4.34
C VAL A 99 -8.82 -16.71 -5.69
N GLY A 100 -8.56 -15.96 -6.76
CA GLY A 100 -8.36 -16.53 -8.10
C GLY A 100 -7.25 -17.57 -8.11
N ALA A 101 -6.09 -17.26 -7.54
CA ALA A 101 -4.93 -18.15 -7.51
C ALA A 101 -5.17 -19.41 -6.68
N ILE A 102 -5.94 -19.31 -5.58
CA ILE A 102 -6.34 -20.48 -4.78
C ILE A 102 -7.31 -21.37 -5.57
N VAL A 103 -8.37 -20.77 -6.15
CA VAL A 103 -9.42 -21.51 -6.86
C VAL A 103 -8.85 -22.21 -8.09
N TRP A 104 -8.06 -21.51 -8.89
CA TRP A 104 -7.39 -22.11 -10.05
C TRP A 104 -6.21 -22.99 -9.69
N GLY A 105 -5.45 -22.65 -8.66
CA GLY A 105 -4.40 -23.54 -8.14
C GLY A 105 -4.95 -24.89 -7.71
N ALA A 106 -6.11 -24.90 -7.05
CA ALA A 106 -6.81 -26.13 -6.67
C ALA A 106 -7.34 -26.91 -7.88
N LEU A 107 -7.80 -26.22 -8.93
CA LEU A 107 -8.42 -26.86 -10.10
C LEU A 107 -7.42 -27.34 -11.15
N MET A 108 -6.30 -26.65 -11.33
CA MET A 108 -5.27 -27.01 -12.32
C MET A 108 -4.09 -27.79 -11.74
N GLY A 109 -4.04 -27.99 -10.41
CA GLY A 109 -2.93 -28.64 -9.71
C GLY A 109 -1.61 -27.87 -9.79
N ARG A 110 -1.63 -26.66 -10.36
CA ARG A 110 -0.51 -25.73 -10.54
C ARG A 110 -1.02 -24.34 -10.21
N GLY A 111 -0.31 -23.63 -9.34
CA GLY A 111 -0.76 -22.38 -8.72
C GLY A 111 -0.71 -21.14 -9.61
N ASP A 112 -0.92 -21.31 -10.92
CA ASP A 112 -0.82 -20.26 -11.93
C ASP A 112 -2.20 -19.67 -12.25
N LEU A 113 -2.25 -18.34 -12.45
CA LEU A 113 -3.44 -17.67 -12.96
C LEU A 113 -3.39 -17.63 -14.51
N PRO A 114 -4.52 -17.83 -15.21
CA PRO A 114 -4.63 -17.57 -16.62
C PRO A 114 -4.29 -16.11 -16.93
N SER A 115 -3.79 -15.88 -18.14
CA SER A 115 -3.48 -14.55 -18.65
C SER A 115 -4.66 -13.57 -18.56
N GLY A 116 -5.90 -14.04 -18.70
CA GLY A 116 -7.10 -13.21 -18.52
C GLY A 116 -7.29 -12.67 -17.09
N PHE A 117 -6.77 -13.35 -16.07
CA PHE A 117 -6.79 -12.88 -14.67
C PHE A 117 -5.75 -11.80 -14.41
N MET A 118 -4.70 -11.69 -15.25
CA MET A 118 -3.69 -10.62 -15.16
C MET A 118 -4.29 -9.23 -15.46
N VAL A 119 -5.47 -9.17 -16.11
CA VAL A 119 -6.20 -7.91 -16.31
C VAL A 119 -6.59 -7.28 -14.96
N VAL A 120 -6.80 -8.08 -13.91
CA VAL A 120 -7.07 -7.58 -12.55
C VAL A 120 -5.89 -6.78 -12.01
N GLU A 121 -4.66 -7.14 -12.40
CA GLU A 121 -3.48 -6.38 -12.00
C GLU A 121 -3.46 -4.97 -12.61
N MET A 122 -4.22 -4.69 -13.66
CA MET A 122 -4.39 -3.32 -14.20
C MET A 122 -5.00 -2.36 -13.18
N LEU A 123 -5.66 -2.86 -12.13
CA LEU A 123 -6.09 -2.04 -11.00
C LEU A 123 -4.91 -1.34 -10.30
N MET A 124 -3.67 -1.80 -10.49
CA MET A 124 -2.46 -1.10 -10.02
C MET A 124 -2.38 0.34 -10.53
N TYR A 125 -2.88 0.63 -11.74
CA TYR A 125 -2.89 2.00 -12.27
C TYR A 125 -3.87 2.90 -11.53
N VAL A 126 -5.01 2.36 -11.11
CA VAL A 126 -5.97 3.07 -10.24
C VAL A 126 -5.35 3.30 -8.86
N PHE A 127 -4.64 2.31 -8.34
CA PHE A 127 -3.88 2.46 -7.09
C PHE A 127 -2.84 3.59 -7.19
N TYR A 128 -1.99 3.62 -8.21
CA TYR A 128 -0.99 4.68 -8.40
C TYR A 128 -1.62 6.07 -8.53
N LEU A 129 -2.73 6.18 -9.27
CA LEU A 129 -3.50 7.41 -9.34
C LEU A 129 -4.04 7.81 -7.95
N GLY A 130 -4.50 6.86 -7.17
CA GLY A 130 -4.91 7.07 -5.78
C GLY A 130 -3.79 7.60 -4.89
N VAL A 131 -2.58 7.03 -5.01
CA VAL A 131 -1.37 7.51 -4.30
C VAL A 131 -1.04 8.95 -4.69
N LEU A 132 -1.13 9.30 -5.98
CA LEU A 132 -0.89 10.66 -6.45
C LEU A 132 -1.92 11.63 -5.88
N VAL A 133 -3.21 11.32 -6.05
CA VAL A 133 -4.32 12.18 -5.64
C VAL A 133 -4.31 12.42 -4.12
N ILE A 134 -4.09 11.38 -3.31
CA ILE A 134 -4.00 11.53 -1.86
C ILE A 134 -2.75 12.32 -1.45
N GLY A 135 -1.61 12.10 -2.13
CA GLY A 135 -0.36 12.81 -1.88
C GLY A 135 -0.50 14.30 -2.16
N LEU A 136 -1.12 14.67 -3.28
CA LEU A 136 -1.46 16.05 -3.62
C LEU A 136 -2.43 16.65 -2.59
N ALA A 137 -3.45 15.91 -2.16
CA ALA A 137 -4.37 16.38 -1.12
C ALA A 137 -3.64 16.67 0.21
N PHE A 138 -2.66 15.85 0.60
CA PHE A 138 -1.80 16.12 1.75
C PHE A 138 -0.87 17.32 1.56
N LEU A 139 -0.31 17.52 0.36
CA LEU A 139 0.53 18.69 0.05
C LEU A 139 -0.22 20.02 0.16
N LEU A 140 -1.49 20.03 -0.21
CA LEU A 140 -2.35 21.20 -0.10
C LEU A 140 -2.74 21.50 1.36
N ASP A 141 -2.52 20.56 2.27
CA ASP A 141 -2.86 20.71 3.68
C ASP A 141 -1.64 21.05 4.54
N GLY A 142 -1.57 22.30 4.99
CA GLY A 142 -0.46 22.86 5.78
C GLY A 142 0.02 21.99 6.96
N GLY A 143 -0.89 21.27 7.63
CA GLY A 143 -0.53 20.46 8.80
C GLY A 143 0.16 19.13 8.48
N VAL A 144 0.08 18.66 7.23
CA VAL A 144 0.58 17.34 6.80
C VAL A 144 1.30 17.39 5.44
N ARG A 145 1.78 18.58 5.05
CA ARG A 145 2.50 18.75 3.76
C ARG A 145 3.63 17.75 3.59
N TRP A 146 4.36 17.44 4.66
CA TRP A 146 5.45 16.49 4.61
C TRP A 146 4.98 15.05 4.34
N TRP A 147 3.76 14.65 4.74
CA TRP A 147 3.15 13.37 4.33
C TRP A 147 2.90 13.35 2.83
N GLY A 148 2.40 14.46 2.29
CA GLY A 148 2.17 14.61 0.86
C GLY A 148 3.45 14.56 0.05
N ALA A 149 4.49 15.28 0.49
CA ALA A 149 5.80 15.28 -0.14
C ALA A 149 6.41 13.86 -0.16
N ALA A 150 6.38 13.16 0.98
CA ALA A 150 6.88 11.80 1.07
C ALA A 150 6.08 10.81 0.18
N THR A 151 4.76 10.95 0.13
CA THR A 151 3.89 10.10 -0.70
C THR A 151 4.14 10.31 -2.20
N VAL A 152 4.21 11.57 -2.63
CA VAL A 152 4.49 11.91 -4.04
C VAL A 152 5.92 11.52 -4.42
N ALA A 153 6.90 11.79 -3.56
CA ALA A 153 8.28 11.37 -3.79
C ALA A 153 8.39 9.84 -3.90
N GLY A 154 7.71 9.09 -3.04
CA GLY A 154 7.68 7.63 -3.14
C GLY A 154 7.09 7.13 -4.46
N LEU A 155 5.99 7.73 -4.91
CA LEU A 155 5.43 7.40 -6.22
C LEU A 155 6.37 7.74 -7.38
N VAL A 156 6.97 8.94 -7.36
CA VAL A 156 7.89 9.38 -8.41
C VAL A 156 9.12 8.47 -8.46
N LEU A 157 9.71 8.15 -7.31
CA LEU A 157 10.89 7.29 -7.22
C LEU A 157 10.59 5.85 -7.65
N GLU A 158 9.37 5.35 -7.44
CA GLU A 158 8.93 4.05 -7.96
C GLU A 158 9.09 3.94 -9.48
N PHE A 159 8.83 5.02 -10.21
CA PHE A 159 8.94 5.04 -11.67
C PHE A 159 10.33 5.39 -12.19
N LEU A 160 11.18 6.05 -11.37
CA LEU A 160 12.47 6.57 -11.81
C LEU A 160 13.65 5.66 -11.48
N VAL A 161 13.61 4.96 -10.34
CA VAL A 161 14.77 4.23 -9.83
C VAL A 161 14.32 2.86 -9.32
N PRO A 162 15.03 1.76 -9.67
CA PRO A 162 14.77 0.45 -9.07
C PRO A 162 14.73 0.55 -7.54
N TYR A 163 13.70 -0.03 -6.91
CA TYR A 163 13.48 0.01 -5.46
C TYR A 163 13.26 1.41 -4.87
N GLY A 164 13.14 2.45 -5.69
CA GLY A 164 13.04 3.83 -5.24
C GLY A 164 11.80 4.11 -4.40
N GLY A 165 10.63 3.62 -4.83
CA GLY A 165 9.39 3.76 -4.08
C GLY A 165 9.42 2.98 -2.77
N ALA A 166 9.95 1.75 -2.78
CA ALA A 166 10.17 0.97 -1.56
C ALA A 166 11.04 1.71 -0.54
N ALA A 167 12.20 2.25 -0.95
CA ALA A 167 13.07 3.01 -0.05
C ALA A 167 12.36 4.25 0.53
N ALA A 168 11.68 5.02 -0.33
CA ALA A 168 10.96 6.22 0.09
C ALA A 168 9.82 5.92 1.06
N PHE A 169 8.99 4.89 0.80
CA PHE A 169 7.90 4.50 1.70
C PHE A 169 8.42 3.88 3.00
N ALA A 170 9.56 3.18 2.99
CA ALA A 170 10.20 2.69 4.20
C ALA A 170 10.67 3.85 5.08
N VAL A 171 11.40 4.83 4.51
CA VAL A 171 11.83 6.04 5.25
C VAL A 171 10.62 6.82 5.76
N PHE A 172 9.58 6.98 4.94
CA PHE A 172 8.35 7.66 5.35
C PHE A 172 7.68 6.93 6.54
N GLY A 173 7.56 5.61 6.46
CA GLY A 173 7.02 4.78 7.53
C GLY A 173 7.82 4.89 8.82
N LEU A 174 9.15 4.81 8.76
CA LEU A 174 10.02 4.98 9.92
C LEU A 174 9.90 6.38 10.54
N CYS A 175 9.81 7.42 9.73
CA CYS A 175 9.54 8.79 10.20
C CYS A 175 8.19 8.88 10.94
N LEU A 176 7.15 8.20 10.46
CA LEU A 176 5.85 8.14 11.14
C LEU A 176 5.94 7.38 12.48
N VAL A 177 6.71 6.29 12.54
CA VAL A 177 7.00 5.57 13.79
C VAL A 177 7.69 6.50 14.79
N ALA A 178 8.81 7.10 14.40
CA ALA A 178 9.57 8.00 15.25
C ALA A 178 8.73 9.20 15.74
N TYR A 179 7.92 9.78 14.85
CA TYR A 179 7.02 10.88 15.21
C TYR A 179 5.92 10.44 16.19
N GLY A 180 5.30 9.27 15.96
CA GLY A 180 4.27 8.72 16.84
C GLY A 180 4.78 8.39 18.24
N LEU A 181 6.00 7.83 18.34
CA LEU A 181 6.64 7.54 19.63
C LEU A 181 6.98 8.79 20.44
N ARG A 182 7.30 9.91 19.76
CA ARG A 182 7.57 11.21 20.42
C ARG A 182 6.31 11.95 20.85
N ARG A 183 5.13 11.55 20.36
CA ARG A 183 3.84 12.16 20.69
C ARG A 183 2.81 11.07 21.04
N PRO A 184 3.02 10.32 22.13
CA PRO A 184 2.06 9.31 22.56
C PRO A 184 0.72 9.99 22.85
N VAL A 185 -0.36 9.50 22.23
CA VAL A 185 -1.73 9.89 22.61
C VAL A 185 -1.94 9.40 24.04
N PRO A 186 -2.38 10.25 24.99
CA PRO A 186 -2.61 9.83 26.37
C PRO A 186 -3.56 8.64 26.42
N ALA A 187 -3.18 7.59 27.15
CA ALA A 187 -4.05 6.45 27.42
C ALA A 187 -5.31 6.96 28.15
N GLY A 188 -6.46 6.99 27.46
CA GLY A 188 -7.73 7.46 28.03
C GLY A 188 -8.63 8.31 27.12
N GLN A 189 -8.26 8.56 25.86
CA GLN A 189 -9.11 9.28 24.88
C GLN A 189 -9.52 8.41 23.67
N VAL A 190 -9.87 7.15 23.90
CA VAL A 190 -10.50 6.26 22.91
C VAL A 190 -11.91 5.93 23.35
#